data_AF-A0A559IWB9-F1
#
_entry.id   AF-A0A559IWB9-F1
#
_cell.length_a   1.000
_cell.length_b   1.000
_cell.length_c   1.000
_cell.angle_alpha   90.00
_cell.angle_beta   90.00
_cell.angle_gamma   90.00
#
_symmetry.space_group_name_H-M   'P 1'
#
loop_
_entity.id
_entity.type
_entity.pdbx_description
1 polymer ?
#
loop_
_entity_poly.entity_id
_entity_poly.type
_entity_poly.pdbx_seq_one_letter_code
_entity_poly.pdbx_strand_id
1 'polypeptide(L)'
;MTRSFRRKSWLAVCSMLAALFVMLPVAQAAAVVADTQWMRQVWDEYRAYNKKTAAEYESYQDSIDDAYRQYLERSHQQYEQLLDKVNKDLQKWDNYFEADIKALKKKYSKNKKMLRKIENYERAVDQGRLHDAMNKYARASDPDVMHSLMWNYETAIDENRLHSPMWKYYRDIDPDVLHSSAWKLNNTVDEDHLHSPMWKLKRGSDKDSLHSPVWKHNRGDSTLEEAKKQYADLHEEEVKAVTDDSADAKEAIALTIKRTSKDISVQNTATIRGLEKQRETSLKEVSELRRKITGKGLTWKPLLIVPPPKTKK
;
A
#
# COMPACT_ATOMS: atom_id res chain seq x y z
N MET A 1 47.53 -23.11 -102.57
CA MET A 1 48.05 -23.56 -101.25
C MET A 1 48.29 -22.32 -100.41
N THR A 2 47.89 -22.12 -99.15
CA THR A 2 47.11 -22.81 -98.11
C THR A 2 46.92 -21.73 -97.03
N ARG A 3 45.72 -21.20 -96.84
CA ARG A 3 44.82 -21.36 -95.67
C ARG A 3 44.99 -20.28 -94.59
N SER A 4 43.88 -19.58 -94.38
CA SER A 4 43.47 -18.73 -93.26
C SER A 4 44.12 -19.02 -91.92
N PHE A 5 44.28 -18.00 -91.06
CA PHE A 5 43.87 -18.11 -89.65
C PHE A 5 43.64 -16.74 -88.98
N ARG A 6 42.38 -16.56 -88.54
CA ARG A 6 41.94 -15.85 -87.33
C ARG A 6 42.01 -14.32 -87.28
N ARG A 7 41.00 -13.71 -87.93
CA ARG A 7 40.08 -12.80 -87.22
C ARG A 7 39.39 -13.58 -86.10
N LYS A 8 39.68 -13.33 -84.81
CA LYS A 8 38.89 -13.76 -83.63
C LYS A 8 39.62 -13.35 -82.33
N SER A 9 39.63 -12.05 -82.00
CA SER A 9 40.16 -11.60 -80.70
C SER A 9 39.40 -10.41 -80.08
N TRP A 10 38.18 -10.11 -80.55
CA TRP A 10 37.40 -8.95 -80.10
C TRP A 10 35.94 -9.30 -79.72
N LEU A 11 35.67 -10.56 -79.35
CA LEU A 11 34.35 -11.05 -78.91
C LEU A 11 34.44 -11.94 -77.65
N ALA A 12 35.49 -11.78 -76.85
CA ALA A 12 35.70 -12.59 -75.64
C ALA A 12 35.85 -11.78 -74.35
N VAL A 13 35.54 -10.48 -74.36
CA VAL A 13 35.56 -9.60 -73.17
C VAL A 13 34.16 -9.16 -72.73
N CYS A 14 33.12 -9.36 -73.56
CA CYS A 14 31.73 -9.03 -73.19
C CYS A 14 30.92 -10.20 -72.60
N SER A 15 31.46 -11.42 -72.57
CA SER A 15 30.77 -12.60 -72.01
C SER A 15 31.18 -12.95 -70.57
N MET A 16 32.09 -12.18 -69.96
CA MET A 16 32.49 -12.35 -68.54
C MET A 16 31.96 -11.25 -67.60
N LEU A 17 31.04 -10.41 -68.09
CA LEU A 17 30.27 -9.45 -67.27
C LEU A 17 28.78 -9.84 -67.13
N ALA A 18 28.34 -10.88 -67.83
CA ALA A 18 26.95 -11.38 -67.77
C ALA A 18 26.76 -12.56 -66.80
N ALA A 19 27.82 -13.05 -66.14
CA ALA A 19 27.76 -14.15 -65.17
C ALA A 19 27.71 -13.70 -63.70
N LEU A 20 27.80 -12.39 -63.43
CA LEU A 20 27.68 -11.82 -62.07
C LEU A 20 26.23 -11.40 -61.71
N PHE A 21 25.29 -11.48 -62.64
CA PHE A 21 23.91 -11.01 -62.42
C PHE A 21 22.91 -12.09 -61.97
N VAL A 22 23.29 -13.37 -61.95
CA VAL A 22 22.37 -14.48 -61.60
C VAL A 22 22.44 -14.87 -60.12
N MET A 23 23.45 -14.42 -59.36
CA MET A 23 23.56 -14.66 -57.91
C MET A 23 22.99 -13.52 -57.04
N LEU A 24 22.76 -12.34 -57.60
CA LEU A 24 22.14 -11.20 -56.91
C LEU A 24 20.73 -11.46 -56.34
N PRO A 25 19.80 -12.15 -57.04
CA PRO A 25 18.44 -12.32 -56.52
C PRO A 25 18.37 -13.25 -55.30
N VAL A 26 19.31 -14.21 -55.16
CA VAL A 26 19.33 -15.15 -54.02
C VAL A 26 19.90 -14.48 -52.76
N ALA A 27 20.97 -13.69 -52.90
CA ALA A 27 21.53 -12.92 -51.78
C ALA A 27 20.58 -11.81 -51.30
N GLN A 28 19.88 -11.15 -52.22
CA GLN A 28 18.84 -10.16 -51.89
C GLN A 28 17.62 -10.81 -51.23
N ALA A 29 17.16 -11.97 -51.70
CA ALA A 29 16.09 -12.71 -51.05
C ALA A 29 16.46 -13.18 -49.64
N ALA A 30 17.70 -13.65 -49.43
CA ALA A 30 18.19 -14.05 -48.11
C ALA A 30 18.29 -12.87 -47.14
N ALA A 31 18.73 -11.70 -47.61
CA ALA A 31 18.79 -10.47 -46.82
C ALA A 31 17.40 -9.98 -46.39
N VAL A 32 16.43 -9.95 -47.32
CA VAL A 32 15.03 -9.57 -47.01
C VAL A 32 14.39 -10.52 -46.00
N VAL A 33 14.71 -11.81 -46.05
CA VAL A 33 14.25 -12.81 -45.07
C VAL A 33 14.87 -12.56 -43.70
N ALA A 34 16.19 -12.29 -43.62
CA ALA A 34 16.88 -11.99 -42.38
C ALA A 34 16.35 -10.72 -41.70
N ASP A 35 16.11 -9.65 -42.47
CA ASP A 35 15.53 -8.38 -41.99
C ASP A 35 14.12 -8.60 -41.44
N THR A 36 13.27 -9.32 -42.19
CA THR A 36 11.91 -9.64 -41.75
C THR A 36 11.88 -10.52 -40.51
N GLN A 37 12.84 -11.45 -40.38
CA GLN A 37 12.95 -12.32 -39.22
C GLN A 37 13.36 -11.54 -37.97
N TRP A 38 14.35 -10.66 -38.06
CA TRP A 38 14.79 -9.82 -36.94
C TRP A 38 13.67 -8.91 -36.44
N MET A 39 12.96 -8.22 -37.34
CA MET A 39 11.85 -7.33 -36.95
C MET A 39 10.71 -8.08 -36.23
N ARG A 40 10.38 -9.30 -36.71
CA ARG A 40 9.40 -10.16 -36.02
C ARG A 40 9.89 -10.59 -34.65
N GLN A 41 11.15 -11.00 -34.56
CA GLN A 41 11.76 -11.41 -33.30
C GLN A 41 11.70 -10.27 -32.26
N VAL A 42 12.09 -9.05 -32.63
CA VAL A 42 12.00 -7.86 -31.76
C VAL A 42 10.58 -7.65 -31.23
N TRP A 43 9.59 -7.70 -32.12
CA TRP A 43 8.19 -7.54 -31.74
C TRP A 43 7.69 -8.67 -30.83
N ASP A 44 8.08 -9.91 -31.10
CA ASP A 44 7.70 -11.07 -30.30
C ASP A 44 8.34 -11.04 -28.91
N GLU A 45 9.60 -10.64 -28.82
CA GLU A 45 10.32 -10.42 -27.56
C GLU A 45 9.66 -9.34 -26.72
N TYR A 46 9.34 -8.18 -27.32
CA TYR A 46 8.61 -7.11 -26.66
C TYR A 46 7.24 -7.60 -26.13
N ARG A 47 6.43 -8.27 -26.95
CA ARG A 47 5.11 -8.76 -26.52
C ARG A 47 5.22 -9.77 -25.39
N ALA A 48 6.21 -10.65 -25.43
CA ALA A 48 6.47 -11.62 -24.36
C ALA A 48 6.87 -10.90 -23.07
N TYR A 49 7.75 -9.90 -23.15
CA TYR A 49 8.15 -9.07 -22.02
C TYR A 49 6.96 -8.31 -21.43
N ASN A 50 6.19 -7.56 -22.24
CA ASN A 50 5.03 -6.82 -21.77
C ASN A 50 4.00 -7.73 -21.09
N LYS A 51 3.65 -8.86 -21.72
CA LYS A 51 2.72 -9.83 -21.13
C LYS A 51 3.18 -10.32 -19.75
N LYS A 52 4.48 -10.61 -19.61
CA LYS A 52 5.05 -11.05 -18.33
C LYS A 52 4.97 -9.92 -17.30
N THR A 53 5.41 -8.73 -17.65
CA THR A 53 5.44 -7.56 -16.76
C THR A 53 4.05 -7.15 -16.30
N ALA A 54 3.06 -7.13 -17.21
CA ALA A 54 1.66 -6.85 -16.89
C ALA A 54 1.09 -7.89 -15.90
N ALA A 55 1.34 -9.18 -16.14
CA ALA A 55 0.89 -10.24 -15.23
C ALA A 55 1.56 -10.16 -13.84
N GLU A 56 2.85 -9.81 -13.78
CA GLU A 56 3.55 -9.58 -12.52
C GLU A 56 3.02 -8.35 -11.77
N TYR A 57 2.63 -7.30 -12.49
CA TYR A 57 1.97 -6.13 -11.92
C TYR A 57 0.59 -6.47 -11.36
N GLU A 58 -0.28 -7.09 -12.16
CA GLU A 58 -1.63 -7.50 -11.74
C GLU A 58 -1.58 -8.39 -10.48
N SER A 59 -0.72 -9.42 -10.49
CA SER A 59 -0.55 -10.30 -9.33
C SER A 59 -0.03 -9.56 -8.10
N TYR A 60 0.83 -8.55 -8.27
CA TYR A 60 1.31 -7.74 -7.16
C TYR A 60 0.21 -6.82 -6.63
N GLN A 61 -0.56 -6.16 -7.50
CA GLN A 61 -1.67 -5.28 -7.15
C GLN A 61 -2.74 -6.05 -6.37
N ASP A 62 -3.15 -7.23 -6.85
CA ASP A 62 -4.11 -8.09 -6.15
C ASP A 62 -3.60 -8.46 -4.74
N SER A 63 -2.32 -8.80 -4.63
CA SER A 63 -1.72 -9.17 -3.35
C SER A 63 -1.69 -8.01 -2.34
N ILE A 64 -1.43 -6.78 -2.79
CA ILE A 64 -1.41 -5.62 -1.87
C ILE A 64 -2.82 -5.20 -1.48
N ASP A 65 -3.78 -5.28 -2.39
CA ASP A 65 -5.20 -5.00 -2.12
C ASP A 65 -5.77 -5.99 -1.10
N ASP A 66 -5.49 -7.27 -1.25
CA ASP A 66 -5.93 -8.30 -0.30
C ASP A 66 -5.26 -8.12 1.07
N ALA A 67 -3.96 -7.83 1.09
CA ALA A 67 -3.25 -7.56 2.33
C ALA A 67 -3.81 -6.32 3.05
N TYR A 68 -4.18 -5.29 2.30
CA TYR A 68 -4.85 -4.09 2.82
C TYR A 68 -6.21 -4.42 3.42
N ARG A 69 -7.11 -5.09 2.67
CA ARG A 69 -8.45 -5.48 3.16
C ARG A 69 -8.36 -6.31 4.45
N GLN A 70 -7.45 -7.30 4.48
CA GLN A 70 -7.24 -8.11 5.68
C GLN A 70 -6.66 -7.30 6.86
N TYR A 71 -5.83 -6.30 6.59
CA TYR A 71 -5.28 -5.44 7.64
C TYR A 71 -6.34 -4.49 8.20
N LEU A 72 -7.16 -3.88 7.34
CA LEU A 72 -8.28 -3.03 7.69
C LEU A 72 -9.27 -3.78 8.59
N GLU A 73 -9.76 -4.93 8.13
CA GLU A 73 -10.72 -5.77 8.87
C GLU A 73 -10.17 -6.14 10.25
N ARG A 74 -8.94 -6.62 10.34
CA ARG A 74 -8.31 -6.95 11.64
C ARG A 74 -8.18 -5.74 12.55
N SER A 75 -7.90 -4.56 12.00
CA SER A 75 -7.77 -3.33 12.79
C SER A 75 -9.13 -2.91 13.38
N HIS A 76 -10.20 -2.99 12.59
CA HIS A 76 -11.57 -2.75 13.08
C HIS A 76 -12.01 -3.79 14.10
N GLN A 77 -11.77 -5.08 13.87
CA GLN A 77 -12.09 -6.13 14.84
C GLN A 77 -11.37 -5.91 16.19
N GLN A 78 -10.10 -5.52 16.17
CA GLN A 78 -9.36 -5.20 17.39
C GLN A 78 -9.94 -4.00 18.13
N TYR A 79 -10.35 -2.97 17.39
CA TYR A 79 -11.02 -1.80 17.93
C TYR A 79 -12.36 -2.15 18.59
N GLU A 80 -13.23 -2.89 17.89
CA GLU A 80 -14.55 -3.31 18.40
C GLU A 80 -14.42 -4.18 19.65
N GLN A 81 -13.47 -5.11 19.67
CA GLN A 81 -13.19 -5.93 20.86
C GLN A 81 -12.76 -5.08 22.07
N LEU A 82 -11.97 -4.03 21.84
CA LEU A 82 -11.57 -3.11 22.90
C LEU A 82 -12.76 -2.29 23.39
N LEU A 83 -13.57 -1.77 22.47
CA LEU A 83 -14.77 -0.98 22.76
C LEU A 83 -15.78 -1.79 23.60
N ASP A 84 -16.14 -2.98 23.13
CA ASP A 84 -17.06 -3.89 23.82
C ASP A 84 -16.55 -4.22 25.23
N LYS A 85 -15.25 -4.51 25.37
CA LYS A 85 -14.64 -4.84 26.67
C LYS A 85 -14.73 -3.68 27.66
N VAL A 86 -14.52 -2.46 27.21
CA VAL A 86 -14.59 -1.26 28.06
C VAL A 86 -16.04 -0.92 28.40
N ASN A 87 -16.96 -0.99 27.45
CA ASN A 87 -18.38 -0.77 27.67
C ASN A 87 -18.95 -1.77 28.70
N LYS A 88 -18.56 -3.04 28.61
CA LYS A 88 -18.92 -4.06 29.61
C LYS A 88 -18.37 -3.75 31.00
N ASP A 89 -17.17 -3.20 31.11
CA ASP A 89 -16.61 -2.80 32.41
C ASP A 89 -17.34 -1.59 33.00
N LEU A 90 -17.65 -0.57 32.18
CA LEU A 90 -18.46 0.58 32.60
C LEU A 90 -19.84 0.15 33.11
N GLN A 91 -20.55 -0.70 32.34
CA GLN A 91 -21.86 -1.22 32.74
C GLN A 91 -21.78 -2.03 34.03
N LYS A 92 -20.74 -2.86 34.19
CA LYS A 92 -20.50 -3.62 35.42
C LYS A 92 -20.33 -2.70 36.62
N TRP A 93 -19.59 -1.60 36.48
CA TRP A 93 -19.37 -0.64 37.56
C TRP A 93 -20.63 0.15 37.90
N ASP A 94 -21.42 0.57 36.92
CA ASP A 94 -22.71 1.23 37.16
C ASP A 94 -23.64 0.36 38.00
N ASN A 95 -23.83 -0.90 37.59
CA ASN A 95 -24.65 -1.85 38.33
C ASN A 95 -24.16 -2.05 39.77
N TYR A 96 -22.83 -2.11 39.96
CA TYR A 96 -22.22 -2.24 41.28
C TYR A 96 -22.49 -0.99 42.13
N PHE A 97 -22.28 0.21 41.58
CA PHE A 97 -22.40 1.46 42.32
C PHE A 97 -23.86 1.78 42.66
N GLU A 98 -24.81 1.52 41.78
CA GLU A 98 -26.24 1.68 42.06
C GLU A 98 -26.65 0.82 43.27
N ALA A 99 -26.24 -0.46 43.28
CA ALA A 99 -26.53 -1.37 44.38
C ALA A 99 -25.84 -0.95 45.69
N ASP A 100 -24.57 -0.55 45.65
CA ASP A 100 -23.81 -0.11 46.82
C ASP A 100 -24.41 1.18 47.41
N ILE A 101 -24.75 2.18 46.58
CA ILE A 101 -25.39 3.42 47.02
C ILE A 101 -26.74 3.16 47.67
N LYS A 102 -27.58 2.30 47.07
CA LYS A 102 -28.88 1.92 47.65
C LYS A 102 -28.71 1.28 49.02
N ALA A 103 -27.73 0.37 49.17
CA ALA A 103 -27.43 -0.27 50.45
C ALA A 103 -26.91 0.73 51.49
N LEU A 104 -26.04 1.67 51.09
CA LEU A 104 -25.50 2.71 51.96
C LEU A 104 -26.57 3.69 52.44
N LYS A 105 -27.45 4.17 51.54
CA LYS A 105 -28.58 5.04 51.89
C LYS A 105 -29.52 4.37 52.90
N LYS A 106 -29.81 3.08 52.72
CA LYS A 106 -30.61 2.30 53.68
C LYS A 106 -29.93 2.21 55.05
N LYS A 107 -28.65 1.82 55.08
CA LYS A 107 -27.87 1.64 56.32
C LYS A 107 -27.70 2.93 57.13
N TYR A 108 -27.49 4.06 56.46
CA TYR A 108 -27.21 5.35 57.10
C TYR A 108 -28.38 6.34 57.03
N SER A 109 -29.61 5.87 56.82
CA SER A 109 -30.82 6.68 56.60
C SER A 109 -31.08 7.75 57.68
N LYS A 110 -30.68 7.52 58.93
CA LYS A 110 -30.85 8.48 60.04
C LYS A 110 -29.61 9.36 60.29
N ASN A 111 -28.50 9.16 59.56
CA ASN A 111 -27.25 9.86 59.79
C ASN A 111 -26.98 10.90 58.68
N LYS A 112 -27.41 12.15 58.92
CA LYS A 112 -27.27 13.27 57.98
C LYS A 112 -25.83 13.49 57.50
N LYS A 113 -24.82 13.31 58.38
CA LYS A 113 -23.41 13.48 58.01
C LYS A 113 -22.96 12.41 57.02
N MET A 114 -23.45 11.17 57.18
CA MET A 114 -23.13 10.07 56.27
C MET A 114 -23.88 10.19 54.95
N LEU A 115 -25.13 10.63 54.97
CA LEU A 115 -25.90 10.87 53.74
C LEU A 115 -25.21 11.88 52.81
N ARG A 116 -24.67 12.98 53.34
CA ARG A 116 -23.86 13.93 52.55
C ARG A 116 -22.61 13.30 51.93
N LYS A 117 -21.95 12.38 52.63
CA LYS A 117 -20.81 11.64 52.06
C LYS A 117 -21.25 10.69 50.95
N ILE A 118 -22.42 10.05 51.12
CA ILE A 118 -23.01 9.17 50.11
C ILE A 118 -23.42 9.97 48.87
N GLU A 119 -23.96 11.18 49.01
CA GLU A 119 -24.24 12.06 47.87
C GLU A 119 -22.98 12.42 47.08
N ASN A 120 -21.85 12.71 47.76
CA ASN A 120 -20.58 12.95 47.07
C ASN A 120 -20.06 11.69 46.35
N TYR A 121 -20.26 10.52 46.96
CA TYR A 121 -19.94 9.23 46.35
C TYR A 121 -20.80 8.96 45.11
N GLU A 122 -22.11 9.21 45.21
CA GLU A 122 -23.09 9.10 44.12
C GLU A 122 -22.74 10.01 42.94
N ARG A 123 -22.34 11.26 43.19
CA ARG A 123 -21.86 12.16 42.13
C ARG A 123 -20.60 11.63 41.44
N ALA A 124 -19.64 11.13 42.21
CA ALA A 124 -18.37 10.66 41.65
C ALA A 124 -18.51 9.42 40.75
N VAL A 125 -19.52 8.58 41.01
CA VAL A 125 -19.79 7.37 40.21
C VAL A 125 -20.72 7.60 39.02
N ASP A 126 -21.42 8.73 38.99
CA ASP A 126 -22.34 9.08 37.90
C ASP A 126 -21.56 9.35 36.60
N GLN A 127 -21.75 8.48 35.61
CA GLN A 127 -21.10 8.60 34.30
C GLN A 127 -21.63 9.76 33.47
N GLY A 128 -22.86 10.23 33.71
CA GLY A 128 -23.46 11.37 33.01
C GLY A 128 -23.01 12.72 33.55
N ARG A 129 -22.39 12.75 34.74
CA ARG A 129 -22.03 13.99 35.42
C ARG A 129 -20.64 14.47 35.04
N LEU A 130 -20.61 15.59 34.31
CA LEU A 130 -19.38 16.14 33.74
C LEU A 130 -18.27 16.33 34.80
N HIS A 131 -17.05 15.90 34.45
CA HIS A 131 -15.82 16.03 35.26
C HIS A 131 -15.72 15.15 36.51
N ASP A 132 -16.73 14.32 36.80
CA ASP A 132 -16.66 13.36 37.90
C ASP A 132 -15.85 12.12 37.52
N ALA A 133 -15.44 11.33 38.52
CA ALA A 133 -14.44 10.28 38.37
C ALA A 133 -14.84 9.26 37.29
N MET A 134 -16.04 8.68 37.36
CA MET A 134 -16.50 7.71 36.37
C MET A 134 -16.86 8.35 35.02
N ASN A 135 -17.34 9.60 35.00
CA ASN A 135 -17.52 10.35 33.76
C ASN A 135 -16.22 10.53 32.97
N LYS A 136 -15.09 10.83 33.64
CA LYS A 136 -13.78 10.92 32.96
C LYS A 136 -13.39 9.60 32.30
N TYR A 137 -13.71 8.46 32.93
CA TYR A 137 -13.47 7.15 32.33
C TYR A 137 -14.39 6.91 31.14
N ALA A 138 -15.70 7.10 31.31
CA ALA A 138 -16.68 6.96 30.24
C ALA A 138 -16.35 7.83 29.02
N ARG A 139 -16.03 9.11 29.23
CA ARG A 139 -15.65 10.04 28.16
C ARG A 139 -14.34 9.66 27.47
N ALA A 140 -13.40 9.03 28.16
CA ALA A 140 -12.15 8.58 27.55
C ALA A 140 -12.35 7.36 26.64
N SER A 141 -13.36 6.54 26.94
CA SER A 141 -13.73 5.35 26.16
C SER A 141 -14.83 5.56 25.12
N ASP A 142 -15.43 6.75 25.08
CA ASP A 142 -16.52 7.07 24.18
C ASP A 142 -15.96 7.56 22.83
N PRO A 143 -16.19 6.83 21.72
CA PRO A 143 -15.73 7.26 20.41
C PRO A 143 -16.42 8.53 19.91
N ASP A 144 -17.61 8.87 20.37
CA ASP A 144 -18.31 10.09 19.96
C ASP A 144 -17.72 11.35 20.64
N VAL A 145 -16.90 11.17 21.67
CA VAL A 145 -16.17 12.26 22.32
C VAL A 145 -14.89 12.55 21.55
N MET A 146 -14.87 13.67 20.82
CA MET A 146 -13.67 14.15 20.11
C MET A 146 -12.43 14.16 21.03
N HIS A 147 -11.32 13.63 20.51
CA HIS A 147 -10.05 13.45 21.22
C HIS A 147 -10.09 12.50 22.42
N SER A 148 -11.17 11.73 22.63
CA SER A 148 -11.13 10.57 23.53
C SER A 148 -10.10 9.55 23.05
N LEU A 149 -9.76 8.61 23.92
CA LEU A 149 -8.79 7.58 23.56
C LEU A 149 -9.34 6.69 22.44
N MET A 150 -10.63 6.34 22.52
CA MET A 150 -11.29 5.54 21.47
C MET A 150 -11.46 6.33 20.18
N TRP A 151 -11.87 7.60 20.22
CA TRP A 151 -11.96 8.46 19.03
C TRP A 151 -10.61 8.57 18.31
N ASN A 152 -9.51 8.76 19.05
CA ASN A 152 -8.18 8.84 18.44
C ASN A 152 -7.76 7.50 17.79
N TYR A 153 -8.18 6.36 18.36
CA TYR A 153 -7.89 5.05 17.78
C TYR A 153 -8.73 4.80 16.52
N GLU A 154 -10.04 5.05 16.59
CA GLU A 154 -10.97 4.97 15.45
C GLU A 154 -10.49 5.84 14.28
N THR A 155 -10.17 7.11 14.56
CA THR A 155 -9.63 8.07 13.60
C THR A 155 -8.36 7.55 12.92
N ALA A 156 -7.53 6.77 13.62
CA ALA A 156 -6.28 6.25 13.06
C ALA A 156 -6.49 5.06 12.10
N ILE A 157 -7.55 4.27 12.32
CA ILE A 157 -7.88 3.10 11.51
C ILE A 157 -8.92 3.40 10.42
N ASP A 158 -9.56 4.57 10.47
CA ASP A 158 -10.54 5.00 9.47
C ASP A 158 -9.86 5.40 8.14
N GLU A 159 -10.13 4.64 7.08
CA GLU A 159 -9.65 4.88 5.72
C GLU A 159 -10.24 6.13 5.06
N ASN A 160 -11.40 6.60 5.53
CA ASN A 160 -12.10 7.77 5.00
C ASN A 160 -11.68 9.07 5.70
N ARG A 161 -10.94 8.96 6.81
CA ARG A 161 -10.43 10.11 7.56
C ARG A 161 -9.16 10.64 6.90
N LEU A 162 -9.27 11.84 6.32
CA LEU A 162 -8.14 12.54 5.72
C LEU A 162 -6.90 12.55 6.63
N HIS A 163 -5.75 12.15 6.09
CA HIS A 163 -4.46 12.06 6.76
C HIS A 163 -4.34 11.03 7.90
N SER A 164 -5.35 10.19 8.15
CA SER A 164 -5.18 9.05 9.04
C SER A 164 -4.10 8.10 8.49
N PRO A 165 -3.44 7.31 9.36
CA PRO A 165 -2.56 6.23 8.92
C PRO A 165 -3.20 5.29 7.91
N MET A 166 -4.47 4.91 8.10
CA MET A 166 -5.17 4.01 7.18
C MET A 166 -5.49 4.67 5.84
N TRP A 167 -5.91 5.94 5.84
CA TRP A 167 -6.12 6.73 4.62
C TRP A 167 -4.84 6.85 3.80
N LYS A 168 -3.69 7.06 4.45
CA LYS A 168 -2.38 7.11 3.76
C LYS A 168 -2.03 5.78 3.11
N TYR A 169 -2.34 4.66 3.77
CA TYR A 169 -2.13 3.33 3.21
C TYR A 169 -3.03 3.13 1.99
N TYR A 170 -4.34 3.29 2.15
CA TYR A 170 -5.32 3.20 1.06
C TYR A 170 -4.89 4.01 -0.17
N ARG A 171 -4.55 5.29 0.05
CA ARG A 171 -4.16 6.21 -1.03
C ARG A 171 -2.89 5.83 -1.76
N ASP A 172 -1.93 5.19 -1.09
CA ASP A 172 -0.63 4.90 -1.69
C ASP A 172 -0.65 3.62 -2.54
N ILE A 173 -1.58 2.71 -2.26
CA ILE A 173 -1.79 1.46 -3.01
C ILE A 173 -2.83 1.56 -4.12
N ASP A 174 -3.60 2.65 -4.16
CA ASP A 174 -4.63 2.87 -5.17
C ASP A 174 -3.99 3.43 -6.46
N PRO A 175 -4.07 2.73 -7.61
CA PRO A 175 -3.48 3.18 -8.86
C PRO A 175 -4.21 4.35 -9.51
N ASP A 176 -5.47 4.64 -9.12
CA ASP A 176 -6.22 5.80 -9.63
C ASP A 176 -5.84 7.10 -8.92
N VAL A 177 -5.08 6.98 -7.84
CA VAL A 177 -4.59 8.10 -7.07
C VAL A 177 -3.35 8.72 -7.73
N LEU A 178 -3.53 9.93 -8.27
CA LEU A 178 -2.42 10.69 -8.83
C LEU A 178 -1.24 10.78 -7.84
N HIS A 179 -0.06 10.41 -8.33
CA HIS A 179 1.22 10.38 -7.61
C HIS A 179 1.31 9.38 -6.45
N SER A 180 0.34 8.47 -6.26
CA SER A 180 0.55 7.31 -5.39
C SER A 180 1.69 6.44 -5.91
N SER A 181 2.23 5.61 -5.02
CA SER A 181 3.25 4.64 -5.42
C SER A 181 2.65 3.60 -6.39
N ALA A 182 1.41 3.17 -6.19
CA ALA A 182 0.72 2.28 -7.14
C ALA A 182 0.44 2.93 -8.50
N TRP A 183 0.09 4.21 -8.55
CA TRP A 183 -0.09 4.96 -9.81
C TRP A 183 1.22 5.03 -10.60
N LYS A 184 2.34 5.27 -9.91
CA LYS A 184 3.67 5.26 -10.55
C LYS A 184 3.97 3.87 -11.12
N LEU A 185 3.78 2.83 -10.31
CA LEU A 185 3.99 1.45 -10.75
C LEU A 185 3.13 1.11 -11.97
N ASN A 186 1.83 1.42 -11.93
CA ASN A 186 0.90 1.21 -13.03
C ASN A 186 1.39 1.89 -14.31
N ASN A 187 1.75 3.17 -14.23
CA ASN A 187 2.19 3.92 -15.40
C ASN A 187 3.57 3.49 -15.92
N THR A 188 4.46 2.98 -15.07
CA THR A 188 5.75 2.43 -15.49
C THR A 188 5.57 1.21 -16.38
N VAL A 189 4.60 0.34 -16.05
CA VAL A 189 4.35 -0.92 -16.76
C VAL A 189 3.29 -0.81 -17.86
N ASP A 190 2.53 0.28 -17.90
CA ASP A 190 1.49 0.53 -18.90
C ASP A 190 2.11 0.91 -20.26
N GLU A 191 1.86 0.08 -21.27
CA GLU A 191 2.33 0.28 -22.64
C GLU A 191 1.62 1.42 -23.40
N ASP A 192 0.47 1.89 -22.89
CA ASP A 192 -0.33 2.96 -23.47
C ASP A 192 -0.14 4.29 -22.72
N HIS A 193 0.52 4.28 -21.56
CA HIS A 193 0.88 5.49 -20.84
C HIS A 193 2.01 6.24 -21.58
N LEU A 194 1.69 7.43 -22.09
CA LEU A 194 2.61 8.21 -22.90
C LEU A 194 3.93 8.46 -22.15
N HIS A 195 5.05 8.18 -22.84
CA HIS A 195 6.42 8.33 -22.33
C HIS A 195 6.80 7.41 -21.16
N SER A 196 5.96 6.43 -20.79
CA SER A 196 6.39 5.37 -19.88
C SER A 196 7.53 4.56 -20.51
N PRO A 197 8.36 3.88 -19.69
CA PRO A 197 9.34 2.94 -20.20
C PRO A 197 8.72 1.86 -21.09
N MET A 198 7.57 1.30 -20.70
CA MET A 198 6.88 0.28 -21.50
C MET A 198 6.36 0.83 -22.85
N TRP A 199 5.83 2.06 -22.86
CA TRP A 199 5.40 2.74 -24.09
C TRP A 199 6.58 2.97 -25.04
N LYS A 200 7.73 3.39 -24.52
CA LYS A 200 8.94 3.58 -25.33
C LYS A 200 9.46 2.25 -25.89
N LEU A 201 9.43 1.18 -25.11
CA LEU A 201 9.73 -0.18 -25.59
C LEU A 201 8.79 -0.60 -26.73
N LYS A 202 7.47 -0.41 -26.57
CA LYS A 202 6.47 -0.67 -27.61
C LYS A 202 6.82 0.06 -28.90
N ARG A 203 7.02 1.38 -28.79
CA ARG A 203 7.32 2.26 -29.91
C ARG A 203 8.66 1.95 -30.55
N GLY A 204 9.67 1.55 -29.78
CA GLY A 204 10.99 1.17 -30.27
C GLY A 204 10.99 -0.17 -31.02
N SER A 205 10.10 -1.09 -30.61
CA SER A 205 9.96 -2.44 -31.16
C SER A 205 9.05 -2.52 -32.38
N ASP A 206 8.20 -1.50 -32.59
CA ASP A 206 7.21 -1.47 -33.66
C ASP A 206 7.80 -0.89 -34.97
N LYS A 207 7.60 -1.60 -36.08
CA LYS A 207 7.99 -1.19 -37.42
C LYS A 207 7.14 -0.05 -37.99
N ASP A 208 5.95 0.16 -37.46
CA ASP A 208 4.99 1.18 -37.91
C ASP A 208 5.08 2.46 -37.05
N SER A 209 5.87 2.41 -35.99
CA SER A 209 6.18 3.53 -35.11
C SER A 209 7.25 4.44 -35.72
N LEU A 210 6.83 5.64 -36.12
CA LEU A 210 7.71 6.64 -36.71
C LEU A 210 8.99 6.86 -35.87
N HIS A 211 10.14 6.87 -36.55
CA HIS A 211 11.48 7.05 -35.99
C HIS A 211 11.99 5.93 -35.06
N SER A 212 11.25 4.82 -34.88
CA SER A 212 11.78 3.66 -34.18
C SER A 212 12.98 3.05 -34.93
N PRO A 213 13.90 2.35 -34.24
CA PRO A 213 15.00 1.63 -34.90
C PRO A 213 14.49 0.65 -35.96
N VAL A 214 13.39 -0.06 -35.67
CA VAL A 214 12.76 -1.02 -36.57
C VAL A 214 12.14 -0.32 -37.79
N TRP A 215 11.47 0.81 -37.60
CA TRP A 215 10.89 1.61 -38.67
C TRP A 215 11.96 2.17 -39.61
N LYS A 216 13.05 2.74 -39.06
CA LYS A 216 14.16 3.28 -39.86
C LYS A 216 14.77 2.20 -40.75
N HIS A 217 15.02 1.02 -40.19
CA HIS A 217 15.54 -0.11 -40.95
C HIS A 217 14.55 -0.57 -42.04
N ASN A 218 13.27 -0.75 -41.68
CA ASN A 218 12.21 -1.14 -42.61
C ASN A 218 12.04 -0.17 -43.79
N ARG A 219 12.39 1.11 -43.61
CA ARG A 219 12.38 2.15 -44.66
C ARG A 219 13.67 2.22 -45.47
N GLY A 220 14.72 1.50 -45.05
CA GLY A 220 16.06 1.60 -45.64
C GLY A 220 16.85 2.82 -45.16
N ASP A 221 16.37 3.53 -44.13
CA ASP A 221 17.02 4.70 -43.55
C ASP A 221 18.16 4.32 -42.58
N SER A 222 18.33 3.04 -42.26
CA SER A 222 19.45 2.49 -41.48
C SER A 222 19.81 1.06 -41.89
N THR A 223 21.07 0.69 -41.71
CA THR A 223 21.52 -0.71 -41.88
C THR A 223 20.96 -1.60 -40.76
N LEU A 224 20.92 -2.93 -41.00
CA LEU A 224 20.47 -3.90 -39.99
C LEU A 224 21.32 -3.82 -38.71
N GLU A 225 22.63 -3.65 -38.84
CA GLU A 225 23.55 -3.58 -37.69
C GLU A 225 23.35 -2.30 -36.87
N GLU A 226 23.12 -1.16 -37.52
CA GLU A 226 22.77 0.09 -36.83
C GLU A 226 21.43 -0.03 -36.10
N ALA A 227 20.44 -0.66 -36.73
CA ALA A 227 19.11 -0.84 -36.15
C ALA A 227 19.15 -1.79 -34.94
N LYS A 228 19.87 -2.91 -35.04
CA LYS A 228 20.13 -3.82 -33.91
C LYS A 228 20.80 -3.09 -32.75
N LYS A 229 21.81 -2.27 -33.03
CA LYS A 229 22.51 -1.51 -31.99
C LYS A 229 21.58 -0.50 -31.31
N GLN A 230 20.88 0.32 -32.09
CA GLN A 230 19.94 1.32 -31.56
C GLN A 230 18.81 0.65 -30.75
N TYR A 231 18.29 -0.49 -31.21
CA TYR A 231 17.30 -1.25 -30.48
C TYR A 231 17.87 -1.85 -29.19
N ALA A 232 19.08 -2.42 -29.22
CA ALA A 232 19.72 -2.98 -28.03
C ALA A 232 19.93 -1.91 -26.95
N ASP A 233 20.43 -0.73 -27.33
CA ASP A 233 20.62 0.40 -26.42
C ASP A 233 19.28 0.84 -25.80
N LEU A 234 18.23 1.02 -26.62
CA LEU A 234 16.87 1.37 -26.17
C LEU A 234 16.27 0.29 -25.26
N HIS A 235 16.43 -0.98 -25.63
CA HIS A 235 15.89 -2.10 -24.88
C HIS A 235 16.56 -2.20 -23.51
N GLU A 236 17.89 -2.09 -23.45
CA GLU A 236 18.63 -2.08 -22.19
C GLU A 236 18.19 -0.93 -21.28
N GLU A 237 18.13 0.29 -21.81
CA GLU A 237 17.72 1.48 -21.07
C GLU A 237 16.32 1.34 -20.49
N GLU A 238 15.34 0.99 -21.32
CA GLU A 238 13.94 1.03 -20.89
C GLU A 238 13.54 -0.22 -20.09
N VAL A 239 14.13 -1.40 -20.32
CA VAL A 239 13.95 -2.55 -19.41
C VAL A 239 14.54 -2.26 -18.03
N LYS A 240 15.68 -1.58 -17.99
CA LYS A 240 16.27 -1.11 -16.73
C LYS A 240 15.34 -0.11 -16.04
N ALA A 241 14.78 0.85 -16.77
CA ALA A 241 13.82 1.81 -16.22
C ALA A 241 12.56 1.11 -15.67
N VAL A 242 11.95 0.18 -16.41
CA VAL A 242 10.83 -0.63 -15.89
C VAL A 242 11.21 -1.32 -14.59
N THR A 243 12.39 -1.92 -14.52
CA THR A 243 12.85 -2.68 -13.36
C THR A 243 13.09 -1.78 -12.15
N ASP A 244 13.85 -0.71 -12.32
CA ASP A 244 14.24 0.20 -11.25
C ASP A 244 13.02 1.00 -10.75
N ASP A 245 12.23 1.59 -11.64
CA ASP A 245 11.05 2.37 -11.26
C ASP A 245 9.99 1.50 -10.57
N SER A 246 9.80 0.25 -11.03
CA SER A 246 8.90 -0.70 -10.38
C SER A 246 9.40 -1.09 -9.00
N ALA A 247 10.71 -1.28 -8.83
CA ALA A 247 11.30 -1.60 -7.53
C ALA A 247 11.14 -0.44 -6.54
N ASP A 248 11.41 0.78 -6.98
CA ASP A 248 11.25 1.99 -6.18
C ASP A 248 9.79 2.18 -5.72
N ALA A 249 8.83 1.99 -6.63
CA ALA A 249 7.42 2.06 -6.29
C ALA A 249 6.99 0.98 -5.28
N LYS A 250 7.44 -0.27 -5.47
CA LYS A 250 7.18 -1.38 -4.53
C LYS A 250 7.81 -1.14 -3.17
N GLU A 251 9.02 -0.57 -3.11
CA GLU A 251 9.67 -0.20 -1.85
C GLU A 251 8.89 0.91 -1.14
N ALA A 252 8.43 1.93 -1.87
CA ALA A 252 7.61 3.00 -1.31
C ALA A 252 6.31 2.48 -0.70
N ILE A 253 5.60 1.58 -1.41
CA ILE A 253 4.41 0.88 -0.88
C ILE A 253 4.75 0.12 0.41
N ALA A 254 5.81 -0.69 0.39
CA ALA A 254 6.23 -1.47 1.56
C ALA A 254 6.57 -0.57 2.77
N LEU A 255 7.18 0.58 2.51
CA LEU A 255 7.49 1.57 3.55
C LEU A 255 6.22 2.20 4.12
N THR A 256 5.23 2.52 3.28
CA THR A 256 3.92 3.01 3.72
C THR A 256 3.23 1.98 4.60
N ILE A 257 3.15 0.73 4.17
CA ILE A 257 2.58 -0.39 4.95
C ILE A 257 3.24 -0.48 6.33
N LYS A 258 4.57 -0.45 6.38
CA LYS A 258 5.36 -0.55 7.61
C LYS A 258 5.10 0.64 8.54
N ARG A 259 5.03 1.86 8.00
CA ARG A 259 4.76 3.09 8.76
C ARG A 259 3.34 3.07 9.31
N THR A 260 2.34 2.81 8.49
CA THR A 260 0.94 2.70 8.91
C THR A 260 0.76 1.65 10.00
N SER A 261 1.33 0.46 9.80
CA SER A 261 1.28 -0.62 10.80
C SER A 261 1.89 -0.22 12.14
N LYS A 262 3.01 0.52 12.11
CA LYS A 262 3.66 1.05 13.30
C LYS A 262 2.80 2.09 13.98
N ASP A 263 2.27 3.05 13.24
CA ASP A 263 1.49 4.17 13.77
C ASP A 263 0.18 3.69 14.42
N ILE A 264 -0.54 2.77 13.76
CA ILE A 264 -1.73 2.13 14.33
C ILE A 264 -1.39 1.30 15.56
N SER A 265 -0.28 0.53 15.55
CA SER A 265 0.16 -0.23 16.73
C SER A 265 0.51 0.67 17.91
N VAL A 266 1.16 1.79 17.65
CA VAL A 266 1.46 2.82 18.67
C VAL A 266 0.16 3.41 19.22
N GLN A 267 -0.79 3.78 18.34
CA GLN A 267 -2.08 4.34 18.74
C GLN A 267 -2.91 3.36 19.57
N ASN A 268 -3.00 2.10 19.16
CA ASN A 268 -3.67 1.04 19.92
C ASN A 268 -3.03 0.87 21.31
N THR A 269 -1.70 0.79 21.37
CA THR A 269 -0.98 0.66 22.65
C THR A 269 -1.21 1.88 23.57
N ALA A 270 -1.20 3.09 23.01
CA ALA A 270 -1.47 4.32 23.75
C ALA A 270 -2.90 4.36 24.29
N THR A 271 -3.86 3.91 23.48
CA THR A 271 -5.28 3.81 23.82
C THR A 271 -5.49 2.83 24.97
N ILE A 272 -4.97 1.60 24.86
CA ILE A 272 -5.04 0.58 25.92
C ILE A 272 -4.45 1.10 27.24
N ARG A 273 -3.26 1.69 27.19
CA ARG A 273 -2.59 2.24 28.38
C ARG A 273 -3.36 3.41 28.99
N GLY A 274 -3.86 4.31 28.14
CA GLY A 274 -4.63 5.47 28.56
C GLY A 274 -5.92 5.04 29.25
N LEU A 275 -6.63 4.06 28.69
CA LEU A 275 -7.89 3.54 29.22
C LEU A 275 -7.66 2.86 30.57
N GLU A 276 -6.64 2.01 30.69
CA GLU A 276 -6.34 1.33 31.96
C GLU A 276 -5.93 2.35 33.04
N LYS A 277 -5.09 3.33 32.68
CA LYS A 277 -4.69 4.41 33.61
C LYS A 277 -5.89 5.24 34.05
N GLN A 278 -6.74 5.65 33.12
CA GLN A 278 -7.91 6.47 33.42
C GLN A 278 -8.89 5.69 34.32
N ARG A 279 -9.16 4.42 33.98
CA ARG A 279 -9.95 3.50 34.79
C ARG A 279 -9.41 3.38 36.21
N GLU A 280 -8.11 3.14 36.36
CA GLU A 280 -7.46 3.00 37.66
C GLU A 280 -7.59 4.28 38.49
N THR A 281 -7.34 5.44 37.89
CA THR A 281 -7.51 6.74 38.56
C THR A 281 -8.95 6.95 39.02
N SER A 282 -9.93 6.72 38.14
CA SER A 282 -11.35 6.86 38.47
C SER A 282 -11.77 5.93 39.61
N LEU A 283 -11.39 4.65 39.57
CA LEU A 283 -11.71 3.69 40.62
C LEU A 283 -11.00 3.99 41.94
N LYS A 284 -9.78 4.55 41.93
CA LYS A 284 -9.10 5.04 43.15
C LYS A 284 -9.87 6.18 43.79
N GLU A 285 -10.24 7.21 43.02
CA GLU A 285 -11.00 8.36 43.52
C GLU A 285 -12.32 7.90 44.17
N VAL A 286 -13.07 7.04 43.47
CA VAL A 286 -14.32 6.46 43.95
C VAL A 286 -14.11 5.59 45.20
N SER A 287 -13.06 4.76 45.22
CA SER A 287 -12.69 3.90 46.34
C SER A 287 -12.39 4.68 47.61
N GLU A 288 -11.72 5.84 47.49
CA GLU A 288 -11.43 6.71 48.62
C GLU A 288 -12.69 7.32 49.24
N LEU A 289 -13.65 7.74 48.41
CA LEU A 289 -14.95 8.21 48.87
C LEU A 289 -15.69 7.11 49.62
N ARG A 290 -15.72 5.89 49.07
CA ARG A 290 -16.33 4.74 49.72
C ARG A 290 -15.66 4.39 51.06
N ARG A 291 -14.32 4.47 51.13
CA ARG A 291 -13.56 4.26 52.37
C ARG A 291 -13.93 5.28 53.46
N LYS A 292 -14.18 6.54 53.10
CA LYS A 292 -14.65 7.59 54.04
C LYS A 292 -16.06 7.32 54.60
N ILE A 293 -16.83 6.44 53.96
CA ILE A 293 -18.19 6.04 54.36
C ILE A 293 -18.15 4.73 55.18
N THR A 294 -17.44 3.71 54.70
CA THR A 294 -17.53 2.34 55.24
C THR A 294 -16.31 1.87 56.01
N GLY A 295 -15.21 2.63 55.94
CA GLY A 295 -13.88 2.18 56.39
C GLY A 295 -13.18 1.24 55.41
N LYS A 296 -13.84 0.80 54.33
CA LYS A 296 -13.29 -0.12 53.32
C LYS A 296 -13.41 0.47 51.91
N GLY A 297 -12.33 0.40 51.15
CA GLY A 297 -12.31 0.81 49.73
C GLY A 297 -12.93 -0.24 48.81
N LEU A 298 -12.80 0.01 47.51
CA LEU A 298 -13.06 -0.94 46.42
C LEU A 298 -11.80 -1.74 46.10
N THR A 299 -11.98 -2.91 45.50
CA THR A 299 -10.90 -3.72 44.94
C THR A 299 -11.23 -4.05 43.48
N TRP A 300 -10.21 -4.02 42.63
CA TRP A 300 -10.34 -4.35 41.21
C TRP A 300 -9.04 -4.95 40.69
N LYS A 301 -9.16 -5.69 39.58
CA LYS A 301 -8.02 -6.19 38.82
C LYS A 301 -7.84 -5.31 37.57
N PRO A 302 -6.63 -5.32 36.97
CA PRO A 302 -6.44 -4.71 35.66
C PRO A 302 -7.45 -5.25 34.64
N LEU A 303 -8.02 -4.38 33.82
CA LEU A 303 -8.96 -4.78 32.77
C LEU A 303 -8.21 -5.16 31.50
N LEU A 304 -7.27 -4.31 31.10
CA LEU A 304 -6.53 -4.41 29.85
C LEU A 304 -5.10 -4.88 30.11
N ILE A 305 -4.63 -5.84 29.31
CA ILE A 305 -3.23 -6.28 29.35
C ILE A 305 -2.42 -5.18 28.69
N VAL A 306 -1.63 -4.46 29.47
CA VAL A 306 -0.72 -3.44 28.94
C VAL A 306 0.49 -4.15 28.33
N PRO A 307 0.74 -4.07 27.00
CA PRO A 307 1.97 -4.58 26.43
C PRO A 307 3.15 -3.83 27.05
N PRO A 308 4.26 -4.49 27.43
CA PRO A 308 5.42 -3.81 28.00
C PRO A 308 5.92 -2.73 27.02
N PRO A 309 6.46 -1.60 27.50
CA PRO A 309 7.08 -0.62 26.63
C PRO A 309 8.18 -1.30 25.82
N LYS A 310 8.12 -1.21 24.48
CA LYS A 310 9.23 -1.62 23.62
C LYS A 310 10.43 -0.77 24.03
N THR A 311 11.37 -1.36 24.76
CA THR A 311 12.65 -0.73 25.06
C THR A 311 13.31 -0.45 23.72
N LYS A 312 13.69 0.81 23.49
CA LYS A 312 14.56 1.16 22.36
C LYS A 312 15.87 0.39 22.58
N LYS A 313 16.10 -0.63 21.77
CA LYS A 313 17.46 -1.14 21.50
C LYS A 313 18.04 -0.30 20.38
#